data_AF-A0A834C5J3-F1
#
_entry.id   AF-A0A834C5J3-F1
#
_cell.length_a   1.000
_cell.length_b   1.000
_cell.length_c   1.000
_cell.angle_alpha   90.00
_cell.angle_beta   90.00
_cell.angle_gamma   90.00
#
_symmetry.space_group_name_H-M   'P 1'
#
loop_
_entity.id
_entity.type
_entity.pdbx_description
1 polymer ?
#
loop_
_entity_poly.entity_id
_entity_poly.type
_entity_poly.pdbx_seq_one_letter_code
_entity_poly.pdbx_strand_id
1 'polypeptide(L)'
;MREGCRAGGGGRMECSWKTVLLLVCASLGVQYTAIRTLRDSLSGPCQGAYRCHSRRHGEPLSLCDDGWMSVESPRKHILVFATTRSGSSFTGQLLNQHPEVFYVFEPLYHVQQAFTNSSSRIRRTLDRRALLGAYRDLLLNLYTCDLHFMENYIRPEPQDHVTSSFFRRSSSHALCSPPVCSEEEAAASSDLPDESWCPKRCGALNLSLASMSCLSKRLVAVKTVRIP
;
A
#
# COMPACT_ATOMS: atom_id res chain seq x y z
N MET A 1 4.08 -73.35 -1.02
CA MET A 1 3.99 -72.23 -0.07
C MET A 1 4.58 -71.01 -0.75
N ARG A 2 3.92 -69.87 -0.96
CA ARG A 2 2.56 -69.35 -0.68
C ARG A 2 2.34 -68.27 -1.76
N GLU A 3 1.33 -68.45 -2.60
CA GLU A 3 0.13 -67.60 -2.65
C GLU A 3 0.41 -66.13 -2.95
N GLY A 4 0.19 -65.77 -4.22
CA GLY A 4 0.04 -64.38 -4.65
C GLY A 4 -1.29 -63.82 -4.17
N CYS A 5 -1.24 -62.64 -3.55
CA CYS A 5 -2.44 -61.86 -3.24
C CYS A 5 -3.07 -61.35 -4.54
N ARG A 6 -4.17 -62.01 -4.94
CA ARG A 6 -5.18 -61.45 -5.84
C ARG A 6 -5.81 -60.23 -5.17
N ALA A 7 -5.54 -59.04 -5.68
CA ALA A 7 -6.47 -57.92 -5.54
C ALA A 7 -7.57 -58.12 -6.60
N GLY A 8 -8.67 -58.72 -6.18
CA GLY A 8 -9.90 -58.83 -6.97
C GLY A 8 -10.61 -57.47 -7.06
N GLY A 9 -11.35 -57.28 -8.16
CA GLY A 9 -12.30 -56.18 -8.31
C GLY A 9 -11.87 -55.10 -9.28
N GLY A 10 -11.71 -55.46 -10.56
CA GLY A 10 -11.72 -54.49 -11.66
C GLY A 10 -13.11 -53.88 -11.80
N GLY A 11 -13.40 -52.84 -11.03
CA GLY A 11 -14.54 -51.96 -11.25
C GLY A 11 -14.13 -50.84 -12.20
N ARG A 12 -14.39 -51.01 -13.50
CA ARG A 12 -14.33 -49.91 -14.47
C ARG A 12 -15.36 -48.87 -14.00
N MET A 13 -14.91 -47.74 -13.46
CA MET A 13 -15.78 -46.59 -13.22
C MET A 13 -16.13 -46.00 -14.59
N GLU A 14 -17.16 -46.55 -15.23
CA GLU A 14 -17.80 -45.89 -16.36
C GLU A 14 -18.43 -44.61 -15.79
N CYS A 15 -17.71 -43.50 -15.89
CA CYS A 15 -18.26 -42.18 -15.64
C CYS A 15 -19.33 -41.95 -16.71
N SER A 16 -20.57 -42.34 -16.40
CA SER A 16 -21.72 -41.99 -17.21
C SER A 16 -21.68 -40.48 -17.44
N TRP A 17 -21.89 -40.04 -18.68
CA TRP A 17 -22.03 -38.62 -19.02
C TRP A 17 -22.98 -37.90 -18.06
N LYS A 18 -24.00 -38.60 -17.55
CA LYS A 18 -24.93 -38.11 -16.51
C LYS A 18 -24.20 -37.73 -15.21
N THR A 19 -23.24 -38.54 -14.75
CA THR A 19 -22.43 -38.26 -13.54
C THR A 19 -21.50 -37.08 -13.76
N VAL A 20 -20.88 -36.97 -14.94
CA VAL A 20 -20.03 -35.82 -15.29
C VAL A 20 -20.86 -34.54 -15.34
N LEU A 21 -22.04 -34.58 -15.97
CA LEU A 21 -22.96 -33.45 -16.03
C LEU A 21 -23.41 -33.03 -14.62
N LEU A 22 -23.75 -33.98 -13.75
CA LEU A 22 -24.12 -33.70 -12.36
C LEU A 22 -22.98 -33.04 -11.58
N LEU A 23 -21.74 -33.52 -11.73
CA LEU A 23 -20.58 -32.92 -11.08
C LEU A 23 -20.29 -31.49 -11.57
N VAL A 24 -20.44 -31.25 -12.88
CA VAL A 24 -20.30 -29.90 -13.46
C VAL A 24 -21.39 -28.96 -12.93
N CYS A 25 -22.66 -29.41 -12.93
CA CYS A 25 -23.77 -28.61 -12.40
C CYS A 25 -23.61 -28.31 -10.91
N ALA A 26 -23.20 -29.31 -10.11
CA ALA A 26 -22.93 -29.12 -8.68
C ALA A 26 -21.78 -28.13 -8.44
N SER A 27 -20.68 -28.25 -9.20
CA SER A 27 -19.54 -27.33 -9.14
C SER A 27 -19.94 -25.90 -9.51
N LEU A 28 -20.69 -25.71 -10.59
CA LEU A 28 -21.20 -24.40 -11.01
C LEU A 28 -22.17 -23.80 -9.97
N GLY A 29 -23.01 -24.64 -9.35
CA GLY A 29 -23.89 -24.22 -8.25
C GLY A 29 -23.11 -23.71 -7.04
N VAL A 30 -22.07 -24.43 -6.61
CA VAL A 30 -21.20 -24.03 -5.50
C VAL A 30 -20.41 -22.76 -5.83
N GLN A 31 -19.89 -22.64 -7.05
CA GLN A 31 -19.20 -21.43 -7.50
C GLN A 31 -20.14 -20.22 -7.54
N TYR A 32 -21.38 -20.40 -8.02
CA TYR A 32 -22.39 -19.36 -8.06
C TYR A 32 -22.79 -18.88 -6.66
N THR A 33 -22.99 -19.79 -5.70
CA THR A 33 -23.32 -19.42 -4.32
C THR A 33 -22.16 -18.73 -3.61
N ALA A 34 -20.91 -19.14 -3.86
CA ALA A 34 -19.73 -18.46 -3.35
C ALA A 34 -19.58 -17.03 -3.91
N ILE A 35 -19.73 -16.86 -5.23
CA ILE A 35 -19.68 -15.55 -5.89
C ILE A 35 -20.81 -14.64 -5.41
N ARG A 36 -22.03 -15.18 -5.26
CA ARG A 36 -23.18 -14.41 -4.76
C ARG A 36 -22.98 -13.98 -3.31
N THR A 37 -22.51 -14.87 -2.44
CA THR A 37 -22.21 -14.53 -1.03
C THR A 37 -21.12 -13.47 -0.92
N LEU A 38 -20.07 -13.56 -1.75
CA LEU A 38 -19.03 -12.53 -1.81
C LEU A 38 -19.58 -11.21 -2.34
N ARG A 39 -20.41 -11.23 -3.39
CA ARG A 39 -21.03 -10.03 -3.94
C ARG A 39 -21.98 -9.38 -2.93
N ASP A 40 -22.79 -10.14 -2.23
CA ASP A 40 -23.70 -9.63 -1.19
C ASP A 40 -22.91 -9.06 0.01
N SER A 41 -21.77 -9.67 0.35
CA SER A 41 -20.84 -9.11 1.36
C SER A 41 -20.16 -7.81 0.90
N LEU A 42 -19.95 -7.63 -0.40
CA LEU A 42 -19.32 -6.44 -0.99
C LEU A 42 -20.33 -5.37 -1.41
N SER A 43 -21.62 -5.70 -1.52
CA SER A 43 -22.69 -4.80 -1.99
C SER A 43 -23.50 -4.17 -0.86
N GLY A 44 -23.08 -4.36 0.40
CA GLY A 44 -23.57 -3.53 1.49
C GLY A 44 -23.28 -2.05 1.20
N PRO A 45 -24.24 -1.13 1.40
CA PRO A 45 -23.98 0.28 1.23
C PRO A 45 -22.91 0.71 2.23
N CYS A 46 -21.69 0.99 1.76
CA CYS A 46 -20.73 1.77 2.53
C CYS A 46 -21.24 3.22 2.61
N GLN A 47 -22.25 3.45 3.45
CA GLN A 47 -22.63 4.78 3.90
C GLN A 47 -21.89 5.07 5.21
N GLY A 48 -20.94 6.00 5.14
CA GLY A 48 -20.65 6.94 6.21
C GLY A 48 -19.78 6.46 7.39
N ALA A 49 -18.58 7.04 7.46
CA ALA A 49 -17.87 7.43 8.67
C ALA A 49 -17.76 6.39 9.83
N TYR A 50 -16.67 5.63 9.84
CA TYR A 50 -16.16 5.03 11.07
C TYR A 50 -15.57 6.12 11.98
N ARG A 51 -16.43 6.78 12.76
CA ARG A 51 -16.02 7.53 13.95
C ARG A 51 -16.29 6.63 15.16
N CYS A 52 -15.27 5.93 15.64
CA CYS A 52 -15.34 5.24 16.92
C CYS A 52 -15.33 6.27 18.05
N HIS A 53 -16.51 6.77 18.44
CA HIS A 53 -16.68 7.37 19.75
C HIS A 53 -17.14 6.28 20.74
N SER A 54 -16.36 6.07 21.80
CA SER A 54 -16.81 5.35 22.99
C SER A 54 -18.15 5.90 23.44
N ARG A 55 -19.18 5.04 23.39
CA ARG A 55 -20.52 5.30 23.91
C ARG A 55 -20.43 5.50 25.44
N ARG A 56 -20.78 6.69 25.93
CA ARG A 56 -21.36 6.86 27.27
C ARG A 56 -22.87 7.06 27.10
N HIS A 57 -23.62 6.44 28.00
CA HIS A 57 -25.08 6.31 27.98
C HIS A 57 -25.82 7.64 28.14
N GLY A 58 -26.91 7.80 27.38
CA GLY A 58 -28.08 8.63 27.68
C GLY A 58 -27.97 10.12 27.35
N GLU A 59 -28.64 10.57 26.27
CA GLU A 59 -29.35 11.86 26.11
C GLU A 59 -30.07 11.87 24.72
N PRO A 60 -31.20 12.58 24.53
CA PRO A 60 -32.03 12.49 23.32
C PRO A 60 -31.56 13.42 22.17
N LEU A 61 -31.91 13.01 20.94
CA LEU A 61 -31.69 13.70 19.67
C LEU A 61 -32.12 15.18 19.69
N SER A 62 -31.21 16.10 19.41
CA SER A 62 -31.57 17.46 18.98
C SER A 62 -30.57 18.06 17.98
N LEU A 63 -31.16 18.61 16.92
CA LEU A 63 -30.68 19.53 15.89
C LEU A 63 -29.38 19.19 15.13
N CYS A 64 -29.55 18.79 13.87
CA CYS A 64 -28.55 19.02 12.84
C CYS A 64 -28.39 20.54 12.67
N ASP A 65 -27.23 21.04 13.06
CA ASP A 65 -26.75 22.38 12.74
C ASP A 65 -26.51 22.44 11.22
N ASP A 66 -27.24 23.32 10.51
CA ASP A 66 -27.06 23.64 9.09
C ASP A 66 -25.81 24.53 8.88
N GLY A 67 -24.71 24.15 9.51
CA GLY A 67 -23.41 24.69 9.21
C GLY A 67 -22.94 24.11 7.88
N TRP A 68 -23.04 24.89 6.79
CA TRP A 68 -22.25 24.67 5.58
C TRP A 68 -20.75 24.86 5.89
N MET A 69 -20.19 23.93 6.65
CA MET A 69 -18.76 23.64 6.56
C MET A 69 -18.60 22.76 5.33
N SER A 70 -17.77 23.19 4.38
CA SER A 70 -17.35 22.33 3.28
C SER A 70 -16.85 21.02 3.90
N VAL A 71 -17.64 19.95 3.76
CA VAL A 71 -17.21 18.61 4.15
C VAL A 71 -16.02 18.34 3.24
N GLU A 72 -14.82 18.54 3.79
CA GLU A 72 -13.59 18.31 3.08
C GLU A 72 -13.64 16.86 2.59
N SER A 73 -13.72 16.71 1.26
CA SER A 73 -13.91 15.38 0.67
C SER A 73 -12.81 14.48 1.21
N PRO A 74 -13.12 13.29 1.75
CA PRO A 74 -12.12 12.44 2.36
C PRO A 74 -10.97 12.18 1.38
N ARG A 75 -9.73 12.31 1.87
CA ARG A 75 -8.52 12.06 1.09
C ARG A 75 -8.58 10.69 0.42
N LYS A 76 -8.19 10.62 -0.85
CA LYS A 76 -8.17 9.37 -1.61
C LYS A 76 -6.79 8.73 -1.53
N HIS A 77 -6.77 7.42 -1.26
CA HIS A 77 -5.54 6.64 -1.16
C HIS A 77 -5.42 5.70 -2.37
N ILE A 78 -4.26 5.68 -3.01
CA ILE A 78 -3.98 4.82 -4.17
C ILE A 78 -2.76 3.96 -3.85
N LEU A 79 -2.93 2.64 -3.89
CA LEU A 79 -1.82 1.68 -3.79
C LEU A 79 -1.56 1.05 -5.16
N VAL A 80 -0.39 1.34 -5.75
CA VAL A 80 0.10 0.61 -6.92
C VAL A 80 0.89 -0.60 -6.43
N PHE A 81 0.20 -1.73 -6.27
CA PHE A 81 0.81 -3.00 -5.90
C PHE A 81 1.15 -3.81 -7.15
N ALA A 82 2.44 -4.07 -7.37
CA ALA A 82 2.90 -4.72 -8.59
C ALA A 82 4.19 -5.52 -8.38
N THR A 83 4.54 -6.33 -9.38
CA THR A 83 5.83 -7.01 -9.47
C THR A 83 6.88 -6.15 -10.18
N THR A 84 8.15 -6.50 -10.07
CA THR A 84 9.25 -5.84 -10.79
C THR A 84 9.09 -6.01 -12.30
N ARG A 85 9.52 -5.00 -13.09
CA ARG A 85 9.46 -4.99 -14.56
C ARG A 85 8.05 -5.05 -15.19
N SER A 86 7.00 -4.84 -14.39
CA SER A 86 5.59 -4.79 -14.84
C SER A 86 5.16 -3.49 -15.52
N GLY A 87 6.03 -2.48 -15.58
CA GLY A 87 5.64 -1.11 -15.98
C GLY A 87 5.00 -0.28 -14.86
N SER A 88 4.87 -0.81 -13.64
CA SER A 88 4.28 -0.07 -12.51
C SER A 88 4.97 1.27 -12.17
N SER A 89 6.28 1.40 -12.44
CA SER A 89 6.99 2.67 -12.29
C SER A 89 6.48 3.73 -13.27
N PHE A 90 6.16 3.32 -14.51
CA PHE A 90 5.58 4.21 -15.52
C PHE A 90 4.16 4.64 -15.12
N THR A 91 3.32 3.69 -14.68
CA THR A 91 1.98 3.99 -14.16
C THR A 91 2.03 4.96 -12.97
N GLY A 92 2.96 4.76 -12.05
CA GLY A 92 3.15 5.67 -10.92
C GLY A 92 3.58 7.07 -11.34
N GLN A 93 4.46 7.19 -12.34
CA GLN A 93 4.84 8.50 -12.90
C GLN A 93 3.68 9.22 -13.58
N LEU A 94 2.75 8.49 -14.20
CA LEU A 94 1.53 9.09 -14.75
C LEU A 94 0.65 9.70 -13.64
N LEU A 95 0.52 9.03 -12.49
CA LEU A 95 -0.18 9.59 -11.32
C LEU A 95 0.54 10.82 -10.77
N ASN A 96 1.87 10.78 -10.72
CA ASN A 96 2.73 11.86 -10.22
C ASN A 96 2.66 13.16 -11.04
N GLN A 97 2.08 13.13 -12.26
CA GLN A 97 1.86 14.35 -13.05
C GLN A 97 0.70 15.22 -12.53
N HIS A 98 -0.20 14.66 -11.73
CA HIS A 98 -1.38 15.38 -11.28
C HIS A 98 -1.05 16.25 -10.05
N PRO A 99 -1.36 17.57 -10.04
CA PRO A 99 -0.92 18.49 -8.99
C PRO A 99 -1.48 18.15 -7.60
N GLU A 100 -2.64 17.49 -7.54
CA GLU A 100 -3.29 17.04 -6.30
C GLU A 100 -2.81 15.67 -5.77
N VAL A 101 -1.83 15.04 -6.41
CA VAL A 101 -1.29 13.73 -6.00
C VAL A 101 0.04 13.90 -5.28
N PHE A 102 0.14 13.38 -4.07
CA PHE A 102 1.40 13.13 -3.38
C PHE A 102 1.85 11.70 -3.70
N TYR A 103 2.86 11.56 -4.56
CA TYR A 103 3.36 10.25 -4.99
C TYR A 103 4.61 9.82 -4.21
N VAL A 104 4.66 8.57 -3.76
CA VAL A 104 5.83 7.98 -3.07
C VAL A 104 6.27 6.70 -3.77
N PHE A 105 7.53 6.67 -4.20
CA PHE A 105 8.12 5.54 -4.92
C PHE A 105 8.75 4.53 -3.96
N GLU A 106 8.19 3.32 -3.89
CA GLU A 106 8.73 2.17 -3.16
C GLU A 106 9.23 2.46 -1.73
N PRO A 107 8.42 3.09 -0.85
CA PRO A 107 8.87 3.43 0.50
C PRO A 107 9.21 2.21 1.36
N LEU A 108 8.62 1.05 1.05
CA LEU A 108 8.89 -0.23 1.73
C LEU A 108 10.32 -0.75 1.52
N TYR A 109 11.08 -0.18 0.58
CA TYR A 109 12.49 -0.48 0.41
C TYR A 109 13.27 -0.34 1.73
N HIS A 110 13.01 0.74 2.48
CA HIS A 110 13.70 1.01 3.75
C HIS A 110 13.36 0.00 4.83
N VAL A 111 12.09 -0.40 4.91
CA VAL A 111 11.68 -1.46 5.84
C VAL A 111 12.36 -2.78 5.46
N GLN A 112 12.37 -3.16 4.18
CA GLN A 112 13.08 -4.37 3.73
C GLN A 112 14.56 -4.31 4.13
N GLN A 113 15.23 -3.17 3.91
CA GLN A 113 16.64 -2.98 4.25
C GLN A 113 16.91 -3.10 5.76
N ALA A 114 16.05 -2.52 6.60
CA ALA A 114 16.17 -2.56 8.05
C ALA A 114 16.08 -4.00 8.59
N PHE A 115 15.19 -4.82 8.02
CA PHE A 115 15.00 -6.23 8.41
C PHE A 115 16.09 -7.15 7.83
N THR A 116 16.60 -6.87 6.62
CA THR A 116 17.73 -7.65 6.06
C THR A 116 19.04 -7.37 6.78
N ASN A 117 19.27 -6.14 7.23
CA ASN A 117 20.52 -5.76 7.89
C ASN A 117 20.60 -6.25 9.35
N SER A 118 19.46 -6.56 9.99
CA SER A 118 19.36 -6.91 11.41
C SER A 118 19.30 -8.43 11.70
N SER A 119 19.22 -9.27 10.67
CA SER A 119 18.91 -10.70 10.84
C SER A 119 20.13 -11.63 10.83
N SER A 120 20.46 -12.20 12.00
CA SER A 120 21.18 -13.49 12.09
C SER A 120 20.22 -14.64 11.72
N ARG A 121 20.75 -15.72 11.12
CA ARG A 121 20.01 -16.82 10.46
C ARG A 121 18.91 -17.53 11.29
N ILE A 122 18.81 -17.30 12.61
CA ILE A 122 17.93 -18.02 13.54
C ILE A 122 16.53 -17.37 13.68
N ARG A 123 16.32 -16.10 13.26
CA ARG A 123 15.06 -15.35 13.52
C ARG A 123 13.99 -15.34 12.40
N ARG A 124 14.17 -16.09 11.31
CA ARG A 124 13.41 -15.88 10.03
C ARG A 124 11.87 -15.98 10.10
N THR A 125 11.28 -16.74 11.02
CA THR A 125 9.80 -16.92 11.07
C THR A 125 9.09 -15.85 11.91
N LEU A 126 9.69 -15.41 13.03
CA LEU A 126 9.18 -14.26 13.81
C LEU A 126 9.34 -12.95 13.02
N ASP A 127 10.35 -12.91 12.15
CA ASP A 127 10.64 -11.76 11.30
C ASP A 127 9.53 -11.46 10.30
N ARG A 128 8.85 -12.48 9.76
CA ARG A 128 7.83 -12.28 8.72
C ARG A 128 6.61 -11.51 9.23
N ARG A 129 6.09 -11.85 10.42
CA ARG A 129 4.94 -11.13 10.99
C ARG A 129 5.31 -9.70 11.35
N ALA A 130 6.50 -9.51 11.93
CA ALA A 130 7.02 -8.20 12.25
C ALA A 130 7.24 -7.35 10.98
N LEU A 131 7.78 -7.94 9.91
CA LEU A 131 7.98 -7.29 8.62
C LEU A 131 6.65 -6.86 7.97
N LEU A 132 5.65 -7.76 7.94
CA LEU A 132 4.33 -7.44 7.43
C LEU A 132 3.62 -6.37 8.27
N GLY A 133 3.83 -6.40 9.60
CA GLY A 133 3.37 -5.34 10.51
C GLY A 133 4.01 -4.01 10.17
N ALA A 134 5.34 -3.96 10.04
CA ALA A 134 6.08 -2.76 9.66
C ALA A 134 5.65 -2.20 8.29
N TYR A 135 5.39 -3.06 7.29
CA TYR A 135 4.84 -2.65 6.01
C TYR A 135 3.46 -2.02 6.14
N ARG A 136 2.55 -2.68 6.87
CA ARG A 136 1.21 -2.17 7.12
C ARG A 136 1.27 -0.80 7.81
N ASP A 137 2.03 -0.70 8.89
CA ASP A 137 2.10 0.50 9.71
C ASP A 137 2.72 1.66 8.92
N LEU A 138 3.77 1.39 8.13
CA LEU A 138 4.36 2.41 7.27
C LEU A 138 3.37 2.91 6.21
N LEU A 139 2.67 2.00 5.53
CA LEU A 139 1.69 2.41 4.51
C LEU A 139 0.56 3.23 5.11
N LEU A 140 0.05 2.86 6.29
CA LEU A 140 -1.00 3.61 6.98
C LEU A 140 -0.55 5.03 7.34
N ASN A 141 0.65 5.18 7.90
CA ASN A 141 1.19 6.49 8.26
C ASN A 141 1.45 7.38 7.04
N LEU A 142 1.93 6.81 5.92
CA LEU A 142 2.09 7.57 4.68
C LEU A 142 0.76 8.09 4.12
N TYR A 143 -0.32 7.31 4.19
CA TYR A 143 -1.64 7.76 3.74
C TYR A 143 -2.21 8.88 4.62
N THR A 144 -1.87 8.90 5.90
CA THR A 144 -2.18 10.01 6.81
C THR A 144 -1.17 11.15 6.75
N CYS A 145 -0.20 11.09 5.83
CA CYS A 145 0.88 12.08 5.66
C CYS A 145 1.81 12.26 6.87
N ASP A 146 1.97 11.22 7.69
CA ASP A 146 3.02 11.19 8.71
C ASP A 146 4.29 10.55 8.13
N LEU A 147 5.16 11.36 7.55
CA LEU A 147 6.42 10.88 6.97
C LEU A 147 7.52 10.66 8.01
N HIS A 148 7.37 11.16 9.24
CA HIS A 148 8.34 10.90 10.32
C HIS A 148 8.41 9.41 10.66
N PHE A 149 7.33 8.66 10.41
CA PHE A 149 7.33 7.20 10.61
C PHE A 149 8.43 6.48 9.79
N MET A 150 8.91 7.08 8.69
CA MET A 150 10.01 6.56 7.88
C MET A 150 11.35 6.52 8.64
N GLU A 151 11.54 7.38 9.65
CA GLU A 151 12.80 7.49 10.42
C GLU A 151 13.16 6.18 11.11
N ASN A 152 12.16 5.39 11.48
CA ASN A 152 12.33 4.05 12.05
C ASN A 152 13.10 3.09 11.14
N TYR A 153 13.09 3.33 9.83
CA TYR A 153 13.63 2.41 8.82
C TYR A 153 14.75 3.00 7.97
N ILE A 154 14.92 4.33 7.96
CA ILE A 154 15.99 4.98 7.21
C ILE A 154 17.33 4.84 7.93
N ARG A 155 18.39 4.57 7.15
CA ARG A 155 19.77 4.48 7.63
C ARG A 155 20.69 5.35 6.75
N PRO A 156 21.60 6.17 7.34
CA PRO A 156 21.75 6.45 8.78
C PRO A 156 20.48 7.09 9.37
N GLU A 157 20.33 7.01 10.69
CA GLU A 157 19.16 7.56 11.40
C GLU A 157 19.05 9.07 11.13
N PRO A 158 17.87 9.56 10.70
CA PRO A 158 17.66 10.99 10.48
C PRO A 158 17.89 11.81 11.76
N GLN A 159 18.50 12.98 11.62
CA GLN A 159 18.65 13.96 12.70
C GLN A 159 17.76 15.15 12.39
N ASP A 160 17.01 15.65 13.38
CA ASP A 160 16.06 16.76 13.24
C ASP A 160 15.08 16.57 12.06
N HIS A 161 14.62 15.32 11.84
CA HIS A 161 13.74 14.93 10.74
C HIS A 161 14.35 15.12 9.34
N VAL A 162 15.67 15.26 9.22
CA VAL A 162 16.39 15.48 7.97
C VAL A 162 17.17 14.23 7.55
N THR A 163 17.07 13.86 6.27
CA THR A 163 17.76 12.70 5.72
C THR A 163 18.22 12.88 4.27
N SER A 164 19.44 12.45 3.96
CA SER A 164 19.93 12.32 2.58
C SER A 164 19.58 10.97 1.94
N SER A 165 19.11 10.01 2.73
CA SER A 165 18.96 8.60 2.33
C SER A 165 17.52 8.23 2.00
N PHE A 166 16.81 9.07 1.25
CA PHE A 166 15.45 8.75 0.79
C PHE A 166 15.47 8.04 -0.57
N PHE A 167 15.07 6.77 -0.60
CA PHE A 167 15.12 5.93 -1.80
C PHE A 167 14.33 6.56 -2.95
N ARG A 168 15.03 6.86 -4.04
CA ARG A 168 14.48 7.43 -5.28
C ARG A 168 13.58 8.64 -5.06
N ARG A 169 13.98 9.56 -4.17
CA ARG A 169 13.31 10.86 -3.91
C ARG A 169 12.87 11.55 -5.21
N SER A 170 13.76 11.61 -6.21
CA SER A 170 13.55 12.22 -7.53
C SER A 170 12.34 11.69 -8.31
N SER A 171 11.81 10.51 -7.94
CA SER A 171 10.60 9.97 -8.54
C SER A 171 9.32 10.66 -8.07
N SER A 172 9.36 11.48 -7.02
CA SER A 172 8.22 12.24 -6.52
C SER A 172 8.36 13.71 -6.89
N HIS A 173 7.38 14.26 -7.62
CA HIS A 173 7.40 15.67 -7.96
C HIS A 173 7.30 16.54 -6.70
N ALA A 174 6.38 16.18 -5.80
CA ALA A 174 6.14 16.92 -4.55
C ALA A 174 7.36 16.98 -3.62
N LEU A 175 8.20 15.94 -3.59
CA LEU A 175 9.44 15.94 -2.77
C LEU A 175 10.58 16.76 -3.39
N CYS A 176 10.43 17.20 -4.63
CA CYS A 176 11.43 17.91 -5.41
C CYS A 176 10.91 19.25 -5.95
N SER A 177 9.83 19.74 -5.36
CA SER A 177 9.21 21.04 -5.62
C SER A 177 8.97 21.79 -4.31
N PRO A 178 8.68 23.10 -4.35
CA PRO A 178 8.25 23.83 -3.17
C PRO A 178 7.00 23.18 -2.54
N PRO A 179 6.86 23.20 -1.19
CA PRO A 179 7.77 23.79 -0.21
C PRO A 179 8.92 22.87 0.24
N VAL A 180 9.04 21.65 -0.31
CA VAL A 180 10.03 20.65 0.14
C VAL A 180 11.42 20.93 -0.43
N CYS A 181 11.48 21.56 -1.60
CA CYS A 181 12.70 22.00 -2.28
C CYS A 181 12.51 23.44 -2.72
N SER A 182 13.44 24.32 -2.36
CA SER A 182 13.31 25.77 -2.59
C SER A 182 13.56 26.13 -4.07
N GLU A 183 12.95 27.23 -4.54
CA GLU A 183 13.11 27.67 -5.94
C GLU A 183 14.51 28.23 -6.28
N GLU A 184 15.23 28.75 -5.28
CA GLU A 184 16.61 29.25 -5.45
C GLU A 184 17.60 28.13 -5.73
N GLU A 185 17.41 27.00 -5.04
CA GLU A 185 18.08 25.73 -5.31
C GLU A 185 17.65 25.15 -6.66
N ALA A 186 16.46 25.53 -7.12
CA ALA A 186 15.88 25.05 -8.35
C ALA A 186 16.61 25.61 -9.60
N ALA A 187 17.05 26.86 -9.60
CA ALA A 187 17.54 27.52 -10.82
C ALA A 187 18.95 27.09 -11.32
N ALA A 188 19.66 26.20 -10.61
CA ALA A 188 21.11 26.05 -10.74
C ALA A 188 21.65 24.96 -11.71
N SER A 189 20.82 24.15 -12.38
CA SER A 189 21.36 23.11 -13.30
C SER A 189 20.43 22.75 -14.45
N SER A 190 20.89 22.95 -15.68
CA SER A 190 20.24 22.62 -16.95
C SER A 190 20.53 21.18 -17.43
N ASP A 191 20.76 20.24 -16.52
CA ASP A 191 21.08 18.86 -16.87
C ASP A 191 19.82 17.98 -16.91
N LEU A 192 19.87 16.98 -17.80
CA LEU A 192 18.83 15.94 -17.93
C LEU A 192 18.50 15.35 -16.55
N PRO A 193 17.21 15.06 -16.27
CA PRO A 193 16.80 14.52 -14.96
C PRO A 193 17.30 13.08 -14.77
N ASP A 194 18.52 12.95 -14.25
CA ASP A 194 19.06 11.70 -13.72
C ASP A 194 18.52 11.43 -12.30
N GLU A 195 18.50 10.18 -11.85
CA GLU A 195 17.98 9.78 -10.53
C GLU A 195 18.55 10.59 -9.35
N SER A 196 19.73 11.18 -9.52
CA SER A 196 20.42 12.01 -8.51
C SER A 196 20.11 13.50 -8.56
N TRP A 197 19.33 14.00 -9.53
CA TRP A 197 19.13 15.44 -9.73
C TRP A 197 18.51 16.13 -8.52
N CYS A 198 17.49 15.52 -7.91
CA CYS A 198 16.74 16.15 -6.83
C CYS A 198 17.54 16.23 -5.53
N PRO A 199 18.19 15.16 -5.03
CA PRO A 199 19.09 15.28 -3.88
C PRO A 199 20.27 16.22 -4.11
N LYS A 200 20.82 16.30 -5.34
CA LYS A 200 21.90 17.23 -5.67
C LYS A 200 21.47 18.70 -5.61
N ARG A 201 20.25 18.96 -6.08
CA ARG A 201 19.66 20.30 -6.19
C ARG A 201 19.08 20.77 -4.85
N CYS A 202 18.26 19.94 -4.23
CA CYS A 202 17.46 20.25 -3.03
C CYS A 202 18.12 19.83 -1.70
N GLY A 203 19.35 19.30 -1.75
CA GLY A 203 20.03 18.77 -0.57
C GLY A 203 19.28 17.63 0.14
N ALA A 204 19.45 17.58 1.46
CA ALA A 204 18.79 16.59 2.30
C ALA A 204 17.27 16.85 2.40
N LEU A 205 16.49 15.77 2.54
CA LEU A 205 15.04 15.84 2.66
C LEU A 205 14.65 16.12 4.10
N ASN A 206 13.85 17.17 4.33
CA ASN A 206 13.16 17.39 5.59
C ASN A 206 11.79 16.68 5.57
N LEU A 207 11.60 15.69 6.45
CA LEU A 207 10.39 14.87 6.52
C LEU A 207 9.17 15.65 7.04
N SER A 208 9.38 16.71 7.82
CA SER A 208 8.30 17.60 8.28
C SER A 208 7.75 18.44 7.13
N LEU A 209 8.62 19.03 6.30
CA LEU A 209 8.21 19.73 5.07
C LEU A 209 7.49 18.78 4.10
N ALA A 210 8.00 17.56 3.96
CA ALA A 210 7.38 16.53 3.13
C ALA A 210 5.98 16.12 3.65
N SER A 211 5.82 15.99 4.97
CA SER A 211 4.53 15.75 5.62
C SER A 211 3.55 16.88 5.34
N MET A 212 3.97 18.14 5.46
CA MET A 212 3.13 19.30 5.12
C MET A 212 2.76 19.34 3.63
N SER A 213 3.72 19.06 2.74
CA SER A 213 3.44 18.97 1.30
C SER A 213 2.50 17.83 0.95
N CYS A 214 2.50 16.73 1.70
CA CYS A 214 1.53 15.65 1.55
C CYS A 214 0.14 16.07 2.05
N LEU A 215 0.09 16.78 3.18
CA LEU A 215 -1.16 17.24 3.77
C LEU A 215 -1.94 18.17 2.84
N SER A 216 -1.24 18.98 2.04
CA SER A 216 -1.83 19.87 1.05
C SER A 216 -2.38 19.17 -0.20
N LYS A 217 -2.33 17.84 -0.29
CA LYS A 217 -2.77 17.05 -1.46
C LYS A 217 -4.02 16.24 -1.14
N ARG A 218 -4.91 16.16 -2.12
CA ARG A 218 -6.18 15.40 -2.00
C ARG A 218 -6.01 13.91 -2.25
N LEU A 219 -4.95 13.49 -2.93
CA LEU A 219 -4.63 12.10 -3.20
C LEU A 219 -3.23 11.75 -2.72
N VAL A 220 -3.07 10.59 -2.10
CA VAL A 220 -1.77 10.02 -1.79
C VAL A 220 -1.63 8.71 -2.55
N ALA A 221 -0.60 8.62 -3.40
CA ALA A 221 -0.33 7.47 -4.23
C ALA A 221 0.99 6.82 -3.82
N VAL A 222 0.94 5.58 -3.37
CA VAL A 222 2.13 4.81 -2.99
C VAL A 222 2.32 3.68 -3.98
N LYS A 223 3.52 3.58 -4.53
CA LYS A 223 3.91 2.44 -5.35
C LYS A 223 4.78 1.50 -4.55
N THR A 224 4.50 0.20 -4.59
CA THR A 224 5.31 -0.82 -3.92
C THR A 224 5.60 -1.99 -4.85
N VAL A 225 6.81 -2.52 -4.78
CA VAL A 225 7.15 -3.84 -5.34
C VAL A 225 7.69 -4.69 -4.22
N ARG A 226 7.27 -5.97 -4.17
CA ARG A 226 7.69 -6.96 -3.16
C ARG A 226 7.05 -6.74 -1.78
N ILE A 227 5.90 -7.39 -1.57
CA ILE A 227 5.36 -7.73 -0.25
C ILE A 227 5.43 -9.26 -0.14
N PRO A 228 6.16 -9.84 0.83
CA PRO A 228 6.46 -11.26 0.88
C PRO A 228 5.29 -12.16 1.30
#